data_AF-A0A8J5QZZ7-F1
#
_entry.id   AF-A0A8J5QZZ7-F1
#
_cell.length_a   1.000
_cell.length_b   1.000
_cell.length_c   1.000
_cell.angle_alpha   90.00
_cell.angle_beta   90.00
_cell.angle_gamma   90.00
#
_symmetry.space_group_name_H-M   'P 1'
#
loop_
_entity.id
_entity.type
_entity.pdbx_description
1 polymer ?
#
loop_
_entity_poly.entity_id
_entity_poly.type
_entity_poly.pdbx_seq_one_letter_code
_entity_poly.pdbx_strand_id
1 'polypeptide(L)'
;MLGPRLGRYDYGLDPLPLGSPVNAILGLFVLWWGWLAFNSGSTYGVTDDKWKYSARAAVSTVMASIGGGIVGLFFSLSSSQGIDILSQINGILGSLVAVTGGCFLYRAWEAIIVGGVGGFITCFSMPLFDKLRIDDPVGASATHGITGMWGVIAIGLFADNPWPLTTTSGRSGLFKGGGWYLLGIQSFTVLCLATWSFFSSIILLWIVDKIIPLRMSMREELLGADLVEHKIKHSKIGVSRAMSALRPFTGEKKLTDILDIGVNPGHDFFVNNYRKSKRMNNFIKIMARKKSNRSPLAVNTINQTPVINTLAWVN
;
A
#
# COMPACT_ATOMS: atom_id res chain seq x y z
N MET A 1 -20.85 -12.77 2.59
CA MET A 1 -21.27 -12.19 3.89
C MET A 1 -21.34 -10.66 3.80
N LEU A 2 -20.23 -9.95 3.61
CA LEU A 2 -20.21 -8.47 3.61
C LEU A 2 -20.69 -7.82 2.30
N GLY A 3 -20.55 -8.52 1.17
CA GLY A 3 -20.89 -8.00 -0.16
C GLY A 3 -19.85 -6.97 -0.67
N PRO A 4 -19.99 -6.52 -1.93
CA PRO A 4 -19.04 -5.59 -2.54
C PRO A 4 -19.14 -4.17 -1.98
N ARG A 5 -18.04 -3.40 -2.01
CA ARG A 5 -18.02 -1.97 -1.69
C ARG A 5 -19.03 -1.21 -2.54
N LEU A 6 -19.62 -0.16 -1.97
CA LEU A 6 -20.68 0.61 -2.62
C LEU A 6 -20.22 1.11 -4.00
N GLY A 7 -21.02 0.80 -5.02
CA GLY A 7 -20.78 1.22 -6.40
C GLY A 7 -19.56 0.61 -7.08
N ARG A 8 -18.86 -0.38 -6.47
CA ARG A 8 -17.65 -1.02 -7.02
C ARG A 8 -17.80 -1.50 -8.46
N TYR A 9 -18.99 -2.01 -8.82
CA TYR A 9 -19.27 -2.63 -10.12
C TYR A 9 -20.30 -1.87 -10.97
N ASP A 10 -20.65 -0.63 -10.59
CA ASP A 10 -21.69 0.15 -11.29
C ASP A 10 -21.19 0.68 -12.65
N TYR A 11 -19.89 0.95 -12.77
CA TYR A 11 -19.25 1.52 -13.96
C TYR A 11 -18.22 0.59 -14.60
N GLY A 12 -18.42 -0.72 -14.48
CA GLY A 12 -17.54 -1.74 -15.05
C GLY A 12 -16.79 -2.55 -14.00
N LEU A 13 -15.80 -3.31 -14.47
CA LEU A 13 -15.03 -4.25 -13.64
C LEU A 13 -13.62 -3.76 -13.33
N ASP A 14 -13.20 -2.66 -13.96
CA ASP A 14 -11.84 -2.14 -13.83
C ASP A 14 -11.47 -1.91 -12.36
N PRO A 15 -10.24 -2.26 -11.95
CA PRO A 15 -9.81 -2.11 -10.56
C PRO A 15 -9.81 -0.63 -10.15
N LEU A 16 -10.11 -0.38 -8.88
CA LEU A 16 -10.03 0.96 -8.32
C LEU A 16 -8.56 1.45 -8.33
N PRO A 17 -8.32 2.75 -8.56
CA PRO A 17 -6.97 3.28 -8.53
C PRO A 17 -6.33 3.13 -7.15
N LEU A 18 -5.02 2.88 -7.14
CA LEU A 18 -4.23 2.80 -5.92
C LEU A 18 -4.30 4.12 -5.13
N GLY A 19 -4.52 4.03 -3.82
CA GLY A 19 -4.47 5.20 -2.94
C GLY A 19 -3.09 5.88 -2.92
N SER A 20 -2.02 5.10 -2.98
CA SER A 20 -0.64 5.58 -3.16
C SER A 20 0.24 4.47 -3.77
N PRO A 21 0.65 4.60 -5.05
CA PRO A 21 1.54 3.62 -5.68
C PRO A 21 2.89 3.47 -4.98
N VAL A 22 3.43 4.57 -4.43
CA VAL A 22 4.70 4.58 -3.70
C VAL A 22 4.60 3.72 -2.44
N ASN A 23 3.50 3.86 -1.67
CA ASN A 23 3.30 3.05 -0.46
C ASN A 23 3.06 1.58 -0.80
N ALA A 24 2.38 1.28 -1.91
CA ALA A 24 2.16 -0.09 -2.36
C ALA A 24 3.50 -0.79 -2.71
N ILE A 25 4.39 -0.11 -3.46
CA ILE A 25 5.71 -0.63 -3.80
C ILE A 25 6.60 -0.74 -2.55
N LEU A 26 6.56 0.25 -1.64
CA LEU A 26 7.28 0.16 -0.38
C LEU A 26 6.81 -1.04 0.46
N GLY A 27 5.50 -1.27 0.52
CA GLY A 27 4.91 -2.43 1.16
C GLY A 27 5.41 -3.74 0.54
N LEU A 28 5.41 -3.83 -0.80
CA LEU A 28 6.00 -4.98 -1.50
C LEU A 28 7.46 -5.19 -1.11
N PHE A 29 8.28 -4.13 -1.12
CA PHE A 29 9.71 -4.25 -0.79
C PHE A 29 9.94 -4.77 0.63
N VAL A 30 9.20 -4.22 1.60
CA VAL A 30 9.27 -4.66 3.01
C VAL A 30 8.82 -6.12 3.13
N LEU A 31 7.73 -6.51 2.48
CA LEU A 31 7.24 -7.88 2.48
C LEU A 31 8.24 -8.83 1.81
N TRP A 32 8.82 -8.44 0.68
CA TRP A 32 9.77 -9.26 -0.06
C TRP A 32 11.05 -9.51 0.75
N TRP A 33 11.60 -8.46 1.37
CA TRP A 33 12.76 -8.59 2.26
C TRP A 33 12.44 -9.41 3.52
N GLY A 34 11.28 -9.16 4.13
CA GLY A 34 10.79 -9.95 5.26
C GLY A 34 10.56 -11.42 4.90
N TRP A 35 10.17 -11.72 3.67
CA TRP A 35 9.93 -13.08 3.19
C TRP A 35 11.20 -13.93 3.16
N LEU A 36 12.36 -13.31 2.92
CA LEU A 36 13.64 -14.02 2.99
C LEU A 36 13.85 -14.58 4.39
N ALA A 37 13.66 -13.76 5.42
CA ALA A 37 13.76 -14.20 6.81
C ALA A 37 12.67 -15.21 7.17
N PHE A 38 11.43 -15.00 6.69
CA PHE A 38 10.30 -15.91 6.92
C PHE A 38 10.61 -17.32 6.41
N ASN A 39 11.07 -17.44 5.17
CA ASN A 39 11.35 -18.75 4.55
C ASN A 39 12.66 -19.35 5.07
N SER A 40 13.75 -18.58 5.17
CA SER A 40 15.03 -19.12 5.64
C SER A 40 15.01 -19.50 7.12
N GLY A 41 14.21 -18.80 7.93
CA GLY A 41 14.02 -19.08 9.36
C GLY A 41 13.15 -20.31 9.63
N SER A 42 12.32 -20.72 8.67
CA SER A 42 11.38 -21.85 8.79
C SER A 42 12.07 -23.23 8.81
N THR A 43 13.41 -23.29 8.73
CA THR A 43 14.19 -24.51 8.96
C THR A 43 14.50 -24.77 10.44
N TYR A 44 14.10 -23.86 11.34
CA TYR A 44 14.23 -23.96 12.80
C TYR A 44 15.68 -24.23 13.26
N GLY A 45 16.63 -23.53 12.67
CA GLY A 45 18.03 -23.53 13.10
C GLY A 45 19.03 -23.63 11.95
N VAL A 46 20.31 -23.43 12.33
CA VAL A 46 21.48 -23.48 11.44
C VAL A 46 22.49 -24.55 11.85
N THR A 47 22.33 -25.14 13.04
CA THR A 47 23.14 -26.27 13.52
C THR A 47 22.79 -27.56 12.78
N ASP A 48 23.60 -28.60 12.93
CA ASP A 48 23.31 -29.95 12.43
C ASP A 48 23.00 -29.98 10.92
N ASP A 49 23.81 -29.27 10.13
CA ASP A 49 23.66 -29.11 8.68
C ASP A 49 22.38 -28.42 8.19
N LYS A 50 21.52 -27.91 9.09
CA LYS A 50 20.28 -27.21 8.72
C LYS A 50 20.53 -25.90 7.96
N TRP A 51 21.69 -25.26 8.15
CA TRP A 51 22.07 -24.04 7.44
C TRP A 51 21.99 -24.17 5.91
N LYS A 52 22.24 -25.38 5.36
CA LYS A 52 22.16 -25.66 3.92
C LYS A 52 20.73 -25.46 3.41
N TYR A 53 19.74 -25.86 4.21
CA TYR A 53 18.32 -25.69 3.89
C TYR A 53 17.86 -24.26 4.11
N SER A 54 18.37 -23.55 5.13
CA SER A 54 18.08 -22.12 5.32
C SER A 54 18.58 -21.30 4.13
N ALA A 55 19.81 -21.56 3.68
CA ALA A 55 20.39 -20.92 2.50
C ALA A 55 19.61 -21.27 1.24
N ARG A 56 19.23 -22.55 1.08
CA ARG A 56 18.39 -23.00 -0.04
C ARG A 56 17.03 -22.31 -0.05
N ALA A 57 16.37 -22.16 1.10
CA ALA A 57 15.11 -21.43 1.21
C ALA A 57 15.25 -19.97 0.78
N ALA A 58 16.33 -19.28 1.20
CA ALA A 58 16.60 -17.91 0.76
C ALA A 58 16.76 -17.84 -0.77
N VAL A 59 17.58 -18.72 -1.35
CA VAL A 59 17.78 -18.79 -2.81
C VAL A 59 16.45 -19.05 -3.52
N SER A 60 15.71 -20.10 -3.14
CA SER A 60 14.43 -20.42 -3.76
C SER A 60 13.42 -19.29 -3.68
N THR A 61 13.41 -18.52 -2.58
CA THR A 61 12.52 -17.37 -2.41
C THR A 61 12.84 -16.27 -3.44
N VAL A 62 14.13 -15.95 -3.64
CA VAL A 62 14.55 -14.99 -4.67
C VAL A 62 14.24 -15.53 -6.07
N MET A 63 14.58 -16.79 -6.35
CA MET A 63 14.33 -17.39 -7.67
C MET A 63 12.84 -17.44 -8.02
N ALA A 64 11.98 -17.74 -7.05
CA ALA A 64 10.53 -17.68 -7.22
C ALA A 64 10.05 -16.26 -7.51
N SER A 65 10.56 -15.25 -6.78
CA SER A 65 10.23 -13.84 -7.02
C SER A 65 10.62 -13.37 -8.42
N ILE A 66 11.71 -13.89 -8.99
CA ILE A 66 12.09 -13.64 -10.39
C ILE A 66 11.04 -14.24 -11.33
N GLY A 67 10.62 -15.49 -11.12
CA GLY A 67 9.57 -16.14 -11.91
C GLY A 67 8.25 -15.36 -11.88
N GLY A 68 7.80 -14.96 -10.68
CA GLY A 68 6.61 -14.12 -10.50
C GLY A 68 6.75 -12.74 -11.13
N GLY A 69 7.93 -12.14 -11.02
CA GLY A 69 8.23 -10.83 -11.58
C GLY A 69 8.22 -10.83 -13.11
N ILE A 70 8.72 -11.88 -13.75
CA ILE A 70 8.64 -12.07 -15.22
C ILE A 70 7.18 -12.18 -15.65
N VAL A 71 6.37 -12.94 -14.90
CA VAL A 71 4.95 -13.09 -15.21
C VAL A 71 4.19 -11.77 -15.02
N GLY A 72 4.46 -11.03 -13.94
CA GLY A 72 3.88 -9.70 -13.72
C GLY A 72 4.20 -8.74 -14.86
N LEU A 73 5.45 -8.74 -15.32
CA LEU A 73 5.88 -7.95 -16.48
C LEU A 73 5.19 -8.40 -17.77
N PHE A 74 5.04 -9.71 -17.98
CA PHE A 74 4.33 -10.24 -19.14
C PHE A 74 2.86 -9.78 -19.19
N PHE A 75 2.13 -9.94 -18.08
CA PHE A 75 0.74 -9.47 -17.99
C PHE A 75 0.64 -7.97 -18.24
N SER A 76 1.53 -7.22 -17.60
CA SER A 76 1.60 -5.79 -17.77
C SER A 76 1.83 -5.38 -19.23
N LEU A 77 2.83 -5.95 -19.91
CA LEU A 77 3.16 -5.60 -21.30
C LEU A 77 2.12 -6.11 -22.30
N SER A 78 1.34 -7.14 -21.94
CA SER A 78 0.21 -7.60 -22.75
C SER A 78 -0.96 -6.61 -22.79
N SER A 79 -1.04 -5.72 -21.79
CA SER A 79 -1.96 -4.59 -21.80
C SER A 79 -1.32 -3.42 -22.54
N SER A 80 -2.01 -2.83 -23.53
CA SER A 80 -1.47 -1.76 -24.40
C SER A 80 -1.17 -0.42 -23.69
N GLN A 81 -1.14 -0.41 -22.36
CA GLN A 81 -1.05 0.77 -21.51
C GLN A 81 0.33 0.92 -20.83
N GLY A 82 1.30 0.04 -21.14
CA GLY A 82 2.66 0.12 -20.62
C GLY A 82 2.87 -0.73 -19.37
N ILE A 83 3.78 -0.30 -18.49
CA ILE A 83 4.11 -1.07 -17.27
C ILE A 83 3.11 -0.77 -16.14
N ASP A 84 2.25 -1.73 -15.83
CA ASP A 84 1.31 -1.74 -14.71
C ASP A 84 1.98 -2.24 -13.43
N ILE A 85 1.96 -1.38 -12.42
CA ILE A 85 2.55 -1.61 -11.10
C ILE A 85 1.78 -2.72 -10.35
N LEU A 86 0.45 -2.78 -10.50
CA LEU A 86 -0.37 -3.77 -9.80
C LEU A 86 -0.04 -5.19 -10.26
N SER A 87 0.03 -5.40 -11.57
CA SER A 87 0.46 -6.68 -12.15
C SER A 87 1.84 -7.11 -11.65
N GLN A 88 2.79 -6.17 -11.51
CA GLN A 88 4.12 -6.46 -10.99
C GLN A 88 4.09 -6.86 -9.50
N ILE A 89 3.35 -6.11 -8.67
CA ILE A 89 3.18 -6.42 -7.24
C ILE A 89 2.54 -7.79 -7.06
N ASN A 90 1.45 -8.05 -7.78
CA ASN A 90 0.68 -9.29 -7.69
C ASN A 90 1.48 -10.50 -8.19
N GLY A 91 2.25 -10.36 -9.26
CA GLY A 91 3.13 -11.40 -9.77
C GLY A 91 4.19 -11.81 -8.74
N ILE A 92 4.88 -10.82 -8.14
CA ILE A 92 5.90 -11.09 -7.11
C ILE A 92 5.25 -11.67 -5.84
N LEU A 93 4.19 -11.06 -5.30
CA LEU A 93 3.55 -11.57 -4.08
C LEU A 93 2.99 -12.98 -4.27
N GLY A 94 2.32 -13.25 -5.39
CA GLY A 94 1.83 -14.59 -5.73
C GLY A 94 2.95 -15.62 -5.74
N SER A 95 4.09 -15.28 -6.35
CA SER A 95 5.24 -16.20 -6.39
C SER A 95 5.84 -16.48 -5.01
N LEU A 96 5.91 -15.47 -4.14
CA LEU A 96 6.39 -15.61 -2.78
C LEU A 96 5.45 -16.50 -1.95
N VAL A 97 4.13 -16.34 -2.11
CA VAL A 97 3.16 -17.24 -1.49
C VAL A 97 3.35 -18.68 -1.98
N ALA A 98 3.41 -18.89 -3.29
CA ALA A 98 3.51 -20.23 -3.89
C ALA A 98 4.75 -21.01 -3.42
N VAL A 99 5.90 -20.33 -3.28
CA VAL A 99 7.15 -21.00 -2.88
C VAL A 99 7.22 -21.29 -1.37
N THR A 100 6.42 -20.61 -0.55
CA THR A 100 6.57 -20.56 0.92
C THR A 100 6.63 -21.94 1.56
N GLY A 101 5.64 -22.80 1.31
CA GLY A 101 5.56 -24.10 1.98
C GLY A 101 6.67 -25.08 1.60
N GLY A 102 7.27 -24.92 0.41
CA GLY A 102 8.32 -25.81 -0.12
C GLY A 102 9.67 -25.13 -0.33
N CYS A 103 9.91 -23.97 0.26
CA CYS A 103 11.04 -23.09 -0.07
C CYS A 103 12.42 -23.79 0.04
N PHE A 104 12.62 -24.65 1.03
CA PHE A 104 13.86 -25.43 1.19
C PHE A 104 13.83 -26.81 0.48
N LEU A 105 12.71 -27.18 -0.14
CA LEU A 105 12.51 -28.47 -0.81
C LEU A 105 12.78 -28.40 -2.32
N TYR A 106 12.80 -27.20 -2.91
CA TYR A 106 12.95 -27.01 -4.35
C TYR A 106 14.37 -26.69 -4.77
N ARG A 107 14.80 -27.15 -5.94
CA ARG A 107 16.02 -26.66 -6.60
C ARG A 107 15.79 -25.23 -7.10
N ALA A 108 16.86 -24.46 -7.28
CA ALA A 108 16.77 -23.05 -7.67
C ALA A 108 15.91 -22.83 -8.93
N TRP A 109 16.05 -23.67 -9.96
CA TRP A 109 15.27 -23.56 -11.19
C TRP A 109 13.80 -23.99 -11.01
N GLU A 110 13.52 -24.97 -10.13
CA GLU A 110 12.16 -25.40 -9.81
C GLU A 110 11.39 -24.30 -9.11
N ALA A 111 12.08 -23.54 -8.23
CA ALA A 111 11.49 -22.41 -7.55
C ALA A 111 11.05 -21.29 -8.52
N ILE A 112 11.77 -21.06 -9.63
CA ILE A 112 11.34 -20.13 -10.68
C ILE A 112 9.99 -20.57 -11.26
N ILE A 113 9.83 -21.86 -11.54
CA ILE A 113 8.61 -22.40 -12.15
C ILE A 113 7.46 -22.34 -11.14
N VAL A 114 7.67 -22.81 -9.91
CA VAL A 114 6.64 -22.78 -8.86
C VAL A 114 6.19 -21.35 -8.59
N GLY A 115 7.15 -20.42 -8.49
CA GLY A 115 6.89 -18.99 -8.31
C GLY A 115 6.19 -18.36 -9.52
N GLY A 116 6.63 -18.66 -10.74
CA GLY A 116 6.01 -18.17 -11.97
C GLY A 116 4.56 -18.61 -12.12
N VAL A 117 4.27 -19.89 -11.89
CA VAL A 117 2.88 -20.39 -11.88
C VAL A 117 2.06 -19.71 -10.78
N GLY A 118 2.64 -19.49 -9.60
CA GLY A 118 1.98 -18.74 -8.53
C GLY A 118 1.65 -17.29 -8.91
N GLY A 119 2.61 -16.57 -9.50
CA GLY A 119 2.39 -15.22 -10.02
C GLY A 119 1.32 -15.20 -11.11
N PHE A 120 1.32 -16.18 -12.01
CA PHE A 120 0.30 -16.31 -13.07
C PHE A 120 -1.09 -16.52 -12.48
N ILE A 121 -1.23 -17.44 -11.53
CA ILE A 121 -2.51 -17.70 -10.86
C ILE A 121 -3.03 -16.43 -10.20
N THR A 122 -2.19 -15.68 -9.49
CA THR A 122 -2.62 -14.42 -8.85
C THR A 122 -3.07 -13.38 -9.88
N CYS A 123 -2.23 -13.09 -10.89
CA CYS A 123 -2.55 -12.10 -11.93
C CYS A 123 -3.81 -12.47 -12.73
N PHE A 124 -4.06 -13.76 -12.94
CA PHE A 124 -5.23 -14.25 -13.67
C PHE A 124 -6.51 -14.30 -12.80
N SER A 125 -6.39 -14.72 -11.54
CA SER A 125 -7.55 -14.94 -10.67
C SER A 125 -8.16 -13.65 -10.13
N MET A 126 -7.37 -12.57 -9.96
CA MET A 126 -7.93 -11.28 -9.54
C MET A 126 -9.01 -10.75 -10.51
N PRO A 127 -8.75 -10.60 -11.82
CA PRO A 127 -9.79 -10.24 -12.79
C PRO A 127 -10.96 -11.23 -12.84
N LEU A 128 -10.73 -12.50 -12.51
CA LEU A 128 -11.79 -13.51 -12.46
C LEU A 128 -12.73 -13.26 -11.28
N PHE A 129 -12.21 -12.90 -10.11
CA PHE A 129 -13.05 -12.50 -8.97
C PHE A 129 -13.90 -11.27 -9.31
N ASP A 130 -13.32 -10.27 -9.98
CA ASP A 130 -14.08 -9.10 -10.44
C ASP A 130 -15.18 -9.49 -11.44
N LYS A 131 -14.92 -10.41 -12.38
CA LYS A 131 -15.96 -10.96 -13.28
C LYS A 131 -17.09 -11.67 -12.54
N LEU A 132 -16.78 -12.31 -11.41
CA LEU A 132 -17.76 -12.93 -10.52
C LEU A 132 -18.44 -11.92 -9.57
N ARG A 133 -18.10 -10.63 -9.67
CA ARG A 133 -18.55 -9.54 -8.78
C ARG A 133 -18.23 -9.82 -7.31
N ILE A 134 -17.11 -10.49 -7.05
CA ILE A 134 -16.56 -10.73 -5.73
C ILE A 134 -15.50 -9.65 -5.49
N ASP A 135 -15.87 -8.65 -4.69
CA ASP A 135 -14.98 -7.52 -4.38
C ASP A 135 -14.00 -7.93 -3.28
N ASP A 136 -12.80 -8.28 -3.70
CA ASP A 136 -11.64 -8.52 -2.83
C ASP A 136 -10.72 -7.29 -2.92
N PRO A 137 -10.80 -6.33 -1.96
CA PRO A 137 -10.17 -5.03 -2.09
C PRO A 137 -8.66 -5.04 -2.25
N VAL A 138 -8.01 -6.06 -1.69
CA VAL A 138 -6.55 -6.22 -1.66
C VAL A 138 -6.09 -7.44 -2.47
N GLY A 139 -7.01 -8.20 -3.05
CA GLY A 139 -6.71 -9.42 -3.78
C GLY A 139 -6.10 -10.53 -2.91
N ALA A 140 -6.48 -10.59 -1.63
CA ALA A 140 -5.93 -11.57 -0.69
C ALA A 140 -6.38 -13.00 -1.01
N SER A 141 -7.60 -13.19 -1.49
CA SER A 141 -8.16 -14.50 -1.86
C SER A 141 -7.45 -15.08 -3.08
N ALA A 142 -7.12 -14.24 -4.05
CA ALA A 142 -6.31 -14.62 -5.21
C ALA A 142 -4.88 -14.96 -4.79
N THR A 143 -4.21 -14.03 -4.11
CA THR A 143 -2.78 -14.10 -3.81
C THR A 143 -2.45 -15.14 -2.74
N HIS A 144 -3.23 -15.23 -1.68
CA HIS A 144 -2.98 -16.15 -0.56
C HIS A 144 -3.83 -17.41 -0.63
N GLY A 145 -5.10 -17.28 -1.03
CA GLY A 145 -6.01 -18.41 -1.14
C GLY A 145 -5.62 -19.32 -2.30
N ILE A 146 -5.95 -18.94 -3.54
CA ILE A 146 -5.79 -19.80 -4.72
C ILE A 146 -4.30 -20.13 -4.97
N THR A 147 -3.43 -19.12 -4.94
CA THR A 147 -2.00 -19.33 -5.15
C THR A 147 -1.35 -20.11 -4.00
N GLY A 148 -1.86 -19.99 -2.77
CA GLY A 148 -1.44 -20.83 -1.64
C GLY A 148 -1.80 -22.31 -1.84
N MET A 149 -2.99 -22.60 -2.38
CA MET A 149 -3.38 -23.97 -2.74
C MET A 149 -2.42 -24.57 -3.77
N TRP A 150 -2.04 -23.78 -4.78
CA TRP A 150 -0.99 -24.19 -5.73
C TRP A 150 0.34 -24.46 -5.02
N GLY A 151 0.78 -23.60 -4.12
CA GLY A 151 2.04 -23.80 -3.37
C GLY A 151 2.06 -25.12 -2.58
N VAL A 152 0.94 -25.49 -1.96
CA VAL A 152 0.81 -26.78 -1.25
C VAL A 152 0.87 -27.96 -2.22
N ILE A 153 0.18 -27.87 -3.37
CA ILE A 153 0.23 -28.90 -4.42
C ILE A 153 1.63 -29.03 -5.02
N ALA A 154 2.33 -27.92 -5.22
CA ALA A 154 3.69 -27.89 -5.77
C ALA A 154 4.69 -28.67 -4.91
N ILE A 155 4.51 -28.73 -3.58
CA ILE A 155 5.30 -29.59 -2.70
C ILE A 155 5.15 -31.06 -3.12
N GLY A 156 3.92 -31.49 -3.40
CA GLY A 156 3.62 -32.85 -3.86
C GLY A 156 4.25 -33.22 -5.20
N LEU A 157 4.56 -32.21 -6.02
CA LEU A 157 5.16 -32.38 -7.34
C LEU A 157 6.70 -32.32 -7.30
N PHE A 158 7.25 -31.31 -6.62
CA PHE A 158 8.65 -30.90 -6.76
C PHE A 158 9.53 -31.16 -5.54
N ALA A 159 8.95 -31.51 -4.38
CA ALA A 159 9.75 -31.61 -3.14
C ALA A 159 10.88 -32.64 -3.26
N ASP A 160 12.10 -32.23 -2.94
CA ASP A 160 13.15 -33.17 -2.58
C ASP A 160 12.89 -33.76 -1.19
N ASN A 161 13.47 -34.92 -0.88
CA ASN A 161 13.51 -35.48 0.46
C ASN A 161 14.74 -34.92 1.22
N PRO A 162 14.58 -33.96 2.13
CA PRO A 162 15.72 -33.39 2.83
C PRO A 162 16.25 -34.35 3.91
N TRP A 163 17.56 -34.34 4.14
CA TRP A 163 18.22 -34.98 5.27
C TRP A 163 19.16 -33.95 5.94
N PRO A 164 19.13 -33.77 7.28
CA PRO A 164 18.43 -34.55 8.30
C PRO A 164 16.99 -34.13 8.62
N LEU A 165 16.41 -33.17 7.89
CA LEU A 165 15.04 -32.70 8.14
C LEU A 165 14.01 -33.79 7.78
N THR A 166 13.17 -34.21 8.72
CA THR A 166 12.15 -35.24 8.47
C THR A 166 10.81 -34.68 7.97
N THR A 167 10.80 -33.47 7.41
CA THR A 167 9.58 -32.72 7.06
C THR A 167 8.73 -33.38 5.97
N THR A 168 9.32 -34.20 5.10
CA THR A 168 8.58 -34.99 4.10
C THR A 168 8.40 -36.46 4.50
N SER A 169 8.82 -36.84 5.72
CA SER A 169 8.83 -38.22 6.21
C SER A 169 9.50 -39.20 5.25
N GLY A 170 10.65 -38.80 4.67
CA GLY A 170 11.41 -39.65 3.75
C GLY A 170 10.87 -39.70 2.31
N ARG A 171 9.84 -38.91 1.97
CA ARG A 171 9.20 -38.93 0.66
C ARG A 171 9.70 -37.79 -0.22
N SER A 172 9.69 -38.04 -1.52
CA SER A 172 9.96 -37.03 -2.55
C SER A 172 8.68 -36.75 -3.35
N GLY A 173 8.67 -35.64 -4.10
CA GLY A 173 7.58 -35.29 -5.00
C GLY A 173 7.47 -36.23 -6.20
N LEU A 174 6.34 -36.13 -6.90
CA LEU A 174 6.04 -36.95 -8.07
C LEU A 174 7.13 -36.89 -9.14
N PHE A 175 7.63 -35.69 -9.46
CA PHE A 175 8.67 -35.49 -10.49
C PHE A 175 10.07 -35.94 -10.04
N LYS A 176 10.22 -36.32 -8.77
CA LYS A 176 11.45 -36.85 -8.17
C LYS A 176 11.40 -38.36 -7.98
N GLY A 177 10.38 -39.03 -8.53
CA GLY A 177 10.20 -40.48 -8.40
C GLY A 177 9.55 -40.93 -7.08
N GLY A 178 9.02 -40.01 -6.27
CA GLY A 178 8.35 -40.35 -5.00
C GLY A 178 6.92 -40.89 -5.13
N GLY A 179 6.42 -41.04 -6.36
CA GLY A 179 5.09 -41.55 -6.67
C GLY A 179 3.96 -40.59 -6.29
N TRP A 180 2.73 -41.11 -6.29
CA TRP A 180 1.51 -40.32 -6.10
C TRP A 180 1.17 -40.01 -4.63
N TYR A 181 1.84 -40.66 -3.68
CA TYR A 181 1.46 -40.57 -2.27
C TYR A 181 1.59 -39.14 -1.73
N LEU A 182 2.75 -38.50 -1.90
CA LEU A 182 2.95 -37.13 -1.39
C LEU A 182 2.00 -36.15 -2.05
N LEU A 183 1.79 -36.25 -3.37
CA LEU A 183 0.82 -35.42 -4.08
C LEU A 183 -0.61 -35.61 -3.56
N GLY A 184 -1.02 -36.85 -3.28
CA GLY A 184 -2.33 -37.15 -2.69
C GLY A 184 -2.50 -36.51 -1.31
N ILE A 185 -1.49 -36.63 -0.44
CA ILE A 185 -1.50 -36.01 0.90
C ILE A 185 -1.58 -34.48 0.80
N GLN A 186 -0.78 -33.86 -0.08
CA GLN A 186 -0.80 -32.40 -0.25
C GLN A 186 -2.13 -31.91 -0.83
N SER A 187 -2.72 -32.65 -1.77
CA SER A 187 -4.04 -32.33 -2.34
C SER A 187 -5.16 -32.45 -1.30
N PHE A 188 -5.12 -33.49 -0.47
CA PHE A 188 -6.05 -33.65 0.65
C PHE A 188 -5.86 -32.54 1.69
N THR A 189 -4.61 -32.14 1.95
CA THR A 189 -4.30 -31.02 2.84
C THR A 189 -4.92 -29.71 2.35
N VAL A 190 -4.86 -29.43 1.04
CA VAL A 190 -5.54 -28.26 0.45
C VAL A 190 -7.04 -28.30 0.76
N LEU A 191 -7.71 -29.43 0.56
CA LEU A 191 -9.13 -29.57 0.84
C LEU A 191 -9.44 -29.33 2.32
N CYS A 192 -8.65 -29.90 3.23
CA CYS A 192 -8.80 -29.72 4.66
C CYS A 192 -8.62 -28.25 5.07
N LEU A 193 -7.55 -27.60 4.61
CA LEU A 193 -7.26 -26.19 4.92
C LEU A 193 -8.33 -25.25 4.36
N ALA A 194 -8.75 -25.46 3.11
CA ALA A 194 -9.79 -24.64 2.48
C ALA A 194 -11.13 -24.79 3.19
N THR A 195 -11.53 -26.02 3.51
CA THR A 195 -12.78 -26.31 4.22
C THR A 195 -12.75 -25.70 5.61
N TRP A 196 -11.70 -25.98 6.40
CA TRP A 196 -11.55 -25.43 7.74
C TRP A 196 -11.58 -23.91 7.73
N SER A 197 -10.72 -23.28 6.92
CA SER A 197 -10.62 -21.82 6.85
C SER A 197 -11.95 -21.17 6.42
N PHE A 198 -12.63 -21.72 5.41
CA PHE A 198 -13.90 -21.16 4.93
C PHE A 198 -14.98 -21.20 6.01
N PHE A 199 -15.21 -22.38 6.61
CA PHE A 199 -16.27 -22.54 7.61
C PHE A 199 -15.94 -21.81 8.91
N SER A 200 -14.70 -21.92 9.41
CA SER A 200 -14.31 -21.24 10.65
C SER A 200 -14.40 -19.72 10.51
N SER A 201 -13.93 -19.16 9.39
CA SER A 201 -13.99 -17.71 9.17
C SER A 201 -15.42 -17.21 8.99
N ILE A 202 -16.28 -17.92 8.23
CA ILE A 202 -17.68 -17.51 8.09
C ILE A 202 -18.41 -17.56 9.42
N ILE A 203 -18.26 -18.65 10.19
CA ILE A 203 -18.92 -18.77 11.50
C ILE A 203 -18.45 -17.67 12.44
N LEU A 204 -17.14 -17.45 12.55
CA LEU A 204 -16.57 -16.44 13.44
C LEU A 204 -17.01 -15.03 13.03
N LEU A 205 -16.88 -14.68 11.76
CA LEU A 205 -17.26 -13.34 11.28
C LEU A 205 -18.77 -13.11 11.38
N TRP A 206 -19.59 -14.14 11.18
CA TRP A 206 -21.04 -14.05 11.37
C TRP A 206 -21.40 -13.82 12.84
N ILE A 207 -20.73 -14.50 13.79
CA ILE A 207 -20.94 -14.25 15.23
C ILE A 207 -20.55 -12.81 15.58
N VAL A 208 -19.39 -12.34 15.09
CA VAL A 208 -18.94 -10.96 15.35
C VAL A 208 -19.94 -9.95 14.78
N ASP A 209 -20.42 -10.16 13.55
CA ASP A 209 -21.38 -9.27 12.89
C ASP A 209 -22.72 -9.14 13.64
N LYS A 210 -23.09 -10.14 14.46
CA LYS A 210 -24.27 -10.07 15.34
C LYS A 210 -24.08 -9.21 16.58
N ILE A 211 -22.84 -8.98 17.00
CA ILE A 211 -22.50 -8.20 18.19
C ILE A 211 -22.08 -6.78 17.78
N ILE A 212 -21.19 -6.69 16.78
CA ILE A 212 -20.62 -5.46 16.25
C ILE A 212 -20.67 -5.55 14.72
N PRO A 213 -21.49 -4.73 14.04
CA PRO A 213 -21.58 -4.74 12.59
C PRO A 213 -20.20 -4.58 11.95
N LEU A 214 -19.82 -5.53 11.09
CA LEU A 214 -18.49 -5.52 10.47
C LEU A 214 -18.38 -4.52 9.31
N ARG A 215 -19.51 -4.18 8.69
CA ARG A 215 -19.57 -3.22 7.58
C ARG A 215 -20.10 -1.87 8.06
N MET A 216 -19.42 -0.81 7.66
CA MET A 216 -19.84 0.57 7.89
C MET A 216 -21.23 0.84 7.28
N SER A 217 -21.99 1.77 7.86
CA SER A 217 -23.24 2.20 7.23
C SER A 217 -22.99 2.88 5.89
N MET A 218 -23.98 2.90 5.01
CA MET A 218 -23.84 3.51 3.66
C MET A 218 -23.31 4.95 3.71
N ARG A 219 -23.75 5.73 4.71
CA ARG A 219 -23.32 7.12 4.89
C ARG A 219 -21.86 7.21 5.31
N GLU A 220 -21.44 6.35 6.22
CA GLU A 220 -20.06 6.31 6.73
C GLU A 220 -19.08 5.80 5.66
N GLU A 221 -19.47 4.79 4.89
CA GLU A 221 -18.67 4.27 3.77
C GLU A 221 -18.47 5.35 2.68
N LEU A 222 -19.48 6.19 2.41
CA LEU A 222 -19.37 7.34 1.49
C LEU A 222 -18.45 8.46 2.02
N LEU A 223 -18.40 8.67 3.33
CA LEU A 223 -17.52 9.66 3.96
C LEU A 223 -16.07 9.18 4.03
N GLY A 224 -15.87 7.87 4.13
CA GLY A 224 -14.57 7.20 4.21
C GLY A 224 -14.10 6.94 5.64
N ALA A 225 -13.44 5.78 5.84
CA ALA A 225 -12.97 5.33 7.16
C ALA A 225 -11.95 6.28 7.80
N ASP A 226 -11.06 6.90 7.00
CA ASP A 226 -10.10 7.89 7.50
C ASP A 226 -10.78 9.01 8.31
N LEU A 227 -11.92 9.49 7.82
CA LEU A 227 -12.66 10.56 8.49
C LEU A 227 -13.49 10.04 9.66
N VAL A 228 -14.23 8.94 9.44
CA VAL A 228 -15.22 8.42 10.40
C VAL A 228 -14.54 7.77 11.60
N GLU A 229 -13.51 6.95 11.38
CA GLU A 229 -12.85 6.16 12.44
C GLU A 229 -11.60 6.86 12.97
N HIS A 230 -10.81 7.48 12.09
CA HIS A 230 -9.51 8.04 12.46
C HIS A 230 -9.52 9.56 12.63
N LYS A 231 -10.62 10.25 12.28
CA LYS A 231 -10.73 11.71 12.30
C LYS A 231 -9.61 12.39 11.51
N ILE A 232 -9.24 11.78 10.40
CA ILE A 232 -8.21 12.27 9.49
C ILE A 232 -8.92 12.83 8.26
N LYS A 233 -8.61 14.09 7.93
CA LYS A 233 -9.18 14.77 6.78
C LYS A 233 -8.11 15.01 5.70
N HIS A 234 -8.43 14.58 4.48
CA HIS A 234 -7.59 14.77 3.32
C HIS A 234 -8.13 15.91 2.46
N SER A 235 -7.39 17.02 2.40
CA SER A 235 -7.73 18.22 1.60
C SER A 235 -8.00 17.94 0.10
N LYS A 236 -7.42 16.87 -0.45
CA LYS A 236 -7.45 16.56 -1.90
C LYS A 236 -8.29 15.32 -2.27
N ILE A 237 -8.87 14.61 -1.30
CA ILE A 237 -9.63 13.37 -1.53
C ILE A 237 -11.12 13.70 -1.31
N GLY A 238 -12.00 13.09 -2.10
CA GLY A 238 -13.40 13.47 -2.40
C GLY A 238 -14.41 13.69 -1.26
N VAL A 239 -13.96 13.85 -0.02
CA VAL A 239 -14.75 14.20 1.17
C VAL A 239 -15.63 15.42 0.92
N SER A 240 -15.14 16.44 0.22
CA SER A 240 -15.93 17.64 -0.11
C SER A 240 -17.16 17.35 -0.99
N ARG A 241 -17.05 16.41 -1.94
CA ARG A 241 -18.15 15.98 -2.82
C ARG A 241 -19.18 15.14 -2.06
N ALA A 242 -18.73 14.15 -1.28
CA ALA A 242 -19.62 13.33 -0.45
C ALA A 242 -20.39 14.19 0.56
N MET A 243 -19.70 15.12 1.22
CA MET A 243 -20.32 16.07 2.15
C MET A 243 -21.35 16.99 1.47
N SER A 244 -21.07 17.46 0.26
CA SER A 244 -22.00 18.30 -0.51
C SER A 244 -23.28 17.54 -0.90
N ALA A 245 -23.18 16.25 -1.19
CA ALA A 245 -24.33 15.42 -1.57
C ALA A 245 -25.20 15.00 -0.38
N LEU A 246 -24.65 14.99 0.84
CA LEU A 246 -25.31 14.50 2.06
C LEU A 246 -25.90 15.60 2.98
N ARG A 247 -25.97 16.87 2.55
CA ARG A 247 -26.60 17.96 3.32
C ARG A 247 -28.12 17.76 3.37
N PRO A 248 -28.72 17.51 4.55
CA PRO A 248 -28.42 18.18 5.81
C PRO A 248 -27.76 17.22 6.81
N PHE A 249 -26.43 17.27 6.88
CA PHE A 249 -25.67 16.50 7.86
C PHE A 249 -25.61 17.28 9.17
N THR A 250 -26.24 16.76 10.22
CA THR A 250 -26.28 17.37 11.57
C THR A 250 -24.90 17.44 12.26
N GLY A 251 -23.87 16.77 11.72
CA GLY A 251 -22.51 16.75 12.28
C GLY A 251 -21.50 17.72 11.61
N GLU A 252 -21.94 18.64 10.75
CA GLU A 252 -21.05 19.53 10.00
C GLU A 252 -20.14 20.38 10.92
N LYS A 253 -20.67 20.83 12.07
CA LYS A 253 -19.90 21.52 13.13
C LYS A 253 -18.80 20.67 13.75
N LYS A 254 -18.97 19.35 13.84
CA LYS A 254 -17.99 18.44 14.47
C LYS A 254 -16.81 18.13 13.54
N LEU A 255 -17.00 18.35 12.23
CA LEU A 255 -16.03 18.10 11.17
C LEU A 255 -15.18 19.33 10.85
N THR A 256 -15.66 20.54 11.14
CA THR A 256 -14.85 21.77 11.02
C THR A 256 -13.70 21.82 12.02
N ASP A 257 -13.82 21.09 13.13
CA ASP A 257 -12.80 21.01 14.19
C ASP A 257 -11.69 19.99 13.86
N ILE A 258 -11.83 19.23 12.77
CA ILE A 258 -10.83 18.26 12.33
C ILE A 258 -9.83 18.93 11.40
N LEU A 259 -8.56 18.93 11.80
CA LEU A 259 -7.46 19.49 11.03
C LEU A 259 -7.08 18.58 9.85
N ASP A 260 -6.75 19.19 8.71
CA ASP A 260 -6.21 18.46 7.56
C ASP A 260 -4.76 17.99 7.84
N ILE A 261 -4.37 16.87 7.23
CA ILE A 261 -3.00 16.34 7.38
C ILE A 261 -1.98 17.35 6.84
N GLY A 262 -0.91 17.55 7.62
CA GLY A 262 0.22 18.41 7.25
C GLY A 262 -0.04 19.90 7.45
N VAL A 263 -1.18 20.27 8.04
CA VAL A 263 -1.51 21.66 8.39
C VAL A 263 -1.11 21.92 9.84
N ASN A 264 -0.33 22.96 10.07
CA ASN A 264 -0.04 23.47 11.40
C ASN A 264 -0.76 24.81 11.57
N PRO A 265 -1.90 24.85 12.27
CA PRO A 265 -2.70 26.08 12.38
C PRO A 265 -1.92 27.25 13.00
N GLY A 266 -0.96 26.99 13.90
CA GLY A 266 -0.11 28.03 14.46
C GLY A 266 0.88 28.61 13.44
N HIS A 267 1.52 27.75 12.66
CA HIS A 267 2.41 28.16 11.58
C HIS A 267 1.66 28.91 10.48
N ASP A 268 0.49 28.41 10.06
CA ASP A 268 -0.29 29.03 8.99
C ASP A 268 -0.92 30.35 9.43
N PHE A 269 -1.33 30.45 10.69
CA PHE A 269 -1.73 31.72 11.30
C PHE A 269 -0.57 32.73 11.26
N PHE A 270 0.63 32.31 11.65
CA PHE A 270 1.83 33.16 11.61
C PHE A 270 2.17 33.59 10.18
N VAL A 271 2.22 32.66 9.23
CA VAL A 271 2.48 32.95 7.81
C VAL A 271 1.44 33.89 7.23
N ASN A 272 0.16 33.70 7.56
CA ASN A 272 -0.91 34.60 7.11
C ASN A 272 -0.79 36.00 7.71
N ASN A 273 -0.47 36.12 9.00
CA ASN A 273 -0.24 37.41 9.64
C ASN A 273 1.00 38.11 9.09
N TYR A 274 2.09 37.37 8.86
CA TYR A 274 3.29 37.90 8.21
C TYR A 274 2.97 38.38 6.79
N ARG A 275 2.23 37.61 5.99
CA ARG A 275 1.78 38.01 4.64
C ARG A 275 0.89 39.26 4.67
N LYS A 276 -0.06 39.35 5.62
CA LYS A 276 -0.91 40.53 5.82
C LYS A 276 -0.07 41.75 6.19
N SER A 277 0.85 41.62 7.15
CA SER A 277 1.77 42.68 7.56
C SER A 277 2.65 43.14 6.39
N LYS A 278 3.20 42.23 5.60
CA LYS A 278 4.00 42.56 4.42
C LYS A 278 3.17 43.26 3.33
N ARG A 279 1.94 42.82 3.08
CA ARG A 279 0.99 43.50 2.16
C ARG A 279 0.67 44.90 2.65
N MET A 280 0.40 45.05 3.95
CA MET A 280 0.13 46.35 4.57
C MET A 280 1.34 47.28 4.45
N ASN A 281 2.54 46.80 4.76
CA ASN A 281 3.77 47.58 4.64
C ASN A 281 4.07 47.98 3.19
N ASN A 282 3.82 47.10 2.22
CA ASN A 282 3.93 47.46 0.80
C ASN A 282 2.89 48.52 0.40
N PHE A 283 1.66 48.39 0.86
CA PHE A 283 0.60 49.36 0.61
C PHE A 283 0.94 50.75 1.20
N ILE A 284 1.44 50.78 2.44
CA ILE A 284 1.92 51.99 3.11
C ILE A 284 3.09 52.61 2.34
N LYS A 285 4.08 51.82 1.88
CA LYS A 285 5.19 52.32 1.05
C LYS A 285 4.70 52.91 -0.28
N ILE A 286 3.70 52.30 -0.92
CA ILE A 286 3.08 52.84 -2.15
C ILE A 286 2.39 54.17 -1.87
N MET A 287 1.61 54.28 -0.78
CA MET A 287 0.98 55.54 -0.37
C MET A 287 2.01 56.62 -0.03
N ALA A 288 3.09 56.26 0.67
CA ALA A 288 4.16 57.20 1.03
C ALA A 288 4.89 57.74 -0.22
N ARG A 289 5.17 56.88 -1.21
CA ARG A 289 5.70 57.31 -2.53
C ARG A 289 4.75 58.26 -3.25
N LYS A 290 3.45 58.00 -3.19
CA LYS A 290 2.42 58.85 -3.81
C LYS A 290 2.29 60.22 -3.12
N LYS A 291 2.56 60.29 -1.82
CA LYS A 291 2.56 61.54 -1.02
C LYS A 291 3.85 62.37 -1.23
N SER A 292 5.00 61.72 -1.38
CA SER A 292 6.29 62.35 -1.66
C SER A 292 6.36 63.06 -3.01
N ASN A 293 5.54 62.66 -4.00
CA ASN A 293 5.47 63.32 -5.31
C ASN A 293 4.50 64.52 -5.36
N ARG A 294 4.00 65.01 -4.21
CA ARG A 294 3.22 66.25 -4.11
C ARG A 294 3.98 67.27 -3.25
N SER A 295 4.74 68.16 -3.88
CA SER A 295 5.42 69.29 -3.22
C SER A 295 4.44 70.44 -2.92
N PRO A 296 4.55 71.15 -1.78
CA PRO A 296 3.84 72.40 -1.54
C PRO A 296 4.63 73.62 -2.04
N LEU A 297 3.92 74.62 -2.58
CA LEU A 297 4.42 75.95 -2.95
C LEU A 297 4.95 76.68 -1.69
N ALA A 298 6.16 77.23 -1.75
CA ALA A 298 6.74 78.08 -0.71
C ALA A 298 6.80 79.56 -1.16
N VAL A 299 6.28 80.43 -0.29
CA VAL A 299 6.25 81.90 -0.38
C VAL A 299 7.59 82.47 0.12
N ASN A 300 8.06 83.54 -0.55
CA ASN A 300 9.37 84.16 -0.36
C ASN A 300 9.45 85.16 0.81
N THR A 301 10.64 85.17 1.45
CA THR A 301 11.38 86.30 2.09
C THR A 301 10.77 86.94 3.36
N ILE A 302 11.52 87.36 4.39
CA ILE A 302 12.67 88.30 4.39
C ILE A 302 13.55 88.10 5.65
N ASN A 303 14.87 87.97 5.42
CA ASN A 303 16.08 88.55 6.06
C ASN A 303 16.27 88.62 7.60
N GLN A 304 17.47 88.58 8.18
CA GLN A 304 18.86 88.33 7.74
C GLN A 304 19.78 88.31 8.98
N THR A 305 20.68 87.31 9.05
CA THR A 305 22.14 87.42 9.33
C THR A 305 22.69 87.88 10.71
N PRO A 306 24.02 87.82 10.96
CA PRO A 306 25.05 86.79 10.65
C PRO A 306 25.85 86.41 11.94
N VAL A 307 26.85 85.51 11.94
CA VAL A 307 28.30 85.88 11.89
C VAL A 307 29.19 84.64 12.18
N ILE A 308 30.06 84.32 11.20
CA ILE A 308 31.53 84.07 11.27
C ILE A 308 32.13 82.83 11.98
N ASN A 309 32.70 81.97 11.11
CA ASN A 309 34.04 81.34 11.03
C ASN A 309 34.66 80.35 12.06
N THR A 310 35.42 79.44 11.41
CA THR A 310 36.75 78.86 11.73
C THR A 310 36.83 77.75 12.78
N LEU A 311 37.13 76.49 12.38
CA LEU A 311 38.44 75.87 12.04
C LEU A 311 39.29 75.47 13.27
N ALA A 312 39.53 74.16 13.44
CA ALA A 312 40.79 73.50 13.88
C ALA A 312 40.46 72.00 14.13
N TRP A 313 40.95 71.04 13.34
CA TRP A 313 42.28 70.40 13.33
C TRP A 313 42.69 69.72 14.66
N VAL A 314 42.75 68.38 14.60
CA VAL A 314 43.78 67.46 15.14
C VAL A 314 44.15 67.56 16.62
N ASN A 315 43.69 66.60 17.42
CA ASN A 315 44.46 65.40 17.84
C ASN A 315 43.49 64.34 18.36
#